data_AF-A0A1Y3U7Y5-F1
#
_entry.id   AF-A0A1Y3U7Y5-F1
#
_cell.length_a   1.000
_cell.length_b   1.000
_cell.length_c   1.000
_cell.angle_alpha   90.00
_cell.angle_beta   90.00
_cell.angle_gamma   90.00
#
_symmetry.space_group_name_H-M   'P 1'
#
loop_
_entity.id
_entity.type
_entity.pdbx_description
1 polymer ?
#
loop_
_entity_poly.entity_id
_entity_poly.type
_entity_poly.pdbx_seq_one_letter_code
_entity_poly.pdbx_strand_id
1 'polypeptide(L)'
;MLQNTLDILRKEGKEILVCLSGSEEAQKAWLAAGGEAGHMLSARQVESWLMTGGATLPKEIAFSGTLEEFVSLFPKTNAEDSKRKVNGFLSGAVVEYKDGNWECFTCNVVIMGCCMGEYLSIVNKKEICF
;
A
#
# COMPACT_ATOMS: atom_id res chain seq x y z
N MET A 1 11.65 -1.41 -14.66
CA MET A 1 12.58 -0.92 -13.61
C MET A 1 11.78 -0.04 -12.67
N LEU A 2 11.76 -0.35 -11.36
CA LEU A 2 10.97 0.36 -10.35
C LEU A 2 11.14 1.88 -10.41
N GLN A 3 12.38 2.37 -10.56
CA GLN A 3 12.68 3.80 -10.69
C GLN A 3 11.82 4.51 -11.74
N ASN A 4 11.77 3.99 -12.97
CA ASN A 4 11.02 4.62 -14.06
C ASN A 4 9.52 4.68 -13.74
N THR A 5 8.98 3.61 -13.17
CA THR A 5 7.58 3.55 -12.73
C THR A 5 7.31 4.61 -11.67
N LEU A 6 8.14 4.69 -10.63
CA LEU A 6 7.99 5.69 -9.58
C LEU A 6 8.16 7.12 -10.11
N ASP A 7 9.08 7.38 -11.02
CA ASP A 7 9.28 8.71 -11.60
C ASP A 7 8.07 9.20 -12.38
N ILE A 8 7.39 8.31 -13.12
CA ILE A 8 6.15 8.64 -13.81
C ILE A 8 5.04 8.94 -12.80
N LEU A 9 4.85 8.06 -11.81
CA LEU A 9 3.82 8.21 -10.78
C LEU A 9 4.02 9.49 -9.95
N ARG A 10 5.27 9.83 -9.59
CA ARG A 10 5.63 11.06 -8.89
C ARG A 10 5.32 12.30 -9.72
N LYS A 11 5.60 12.29 -11.03
CA LYS A 11 5.26 13.39 -11.95
C LYS A 11 3.75 13.59 -12.10
N GLU A 12 2.97 12.51 -12.05
CA GLU A 12 1.51 12.56 -12.03
C GLU A 12 0.93 13.03 -10.68
N GLY A 13 1.77 13.15 -9.64
CA GLY A 13 1.36 13.61 -8.32
C GLY A 13 0.50 12.60 -7.56
N LYS A 14 0.57 11.32 -7.93
CA LYS A 14 -0.20 10.23 -7.31
C LYS A 14 0.27 9.94 -5.89
N GLU A 15 -0.66 9.47 -5.06
CA GLU A 15 -0.30 8.75 -3.85
C GLU A 15 0.17 7.34 -4.23
N ILE A 16 1.26 6.86 -3.63
CA ILE A 16 1.95 5.64 -4.02
C ILE A 16 2.18 4.78 -2.78
N LEU A 17 1.67 3.55 -2.84
CA LEU A 17 2.01 2.49 -1.89
C LEU A 17 2.92 1.46 -2.58
N VAL A 18 4.13 1.28 -2.07
CA VAL A 18 5.06 0.25 -2.55
C VAL A 18 5.07 -0.94 -1.59
N CYS A 19 4.59 -2.10 -1.99
CA CYS A 19 4.61 -3.32 -1.19
C CYS A 19 5.85 -4.15 -1.53
N LEU A 20 6.72 -4.37 -0.54
CA LEU A 20 8.04 -4.98 -0.73
C LEU A 20 8.05 -6.49 -0.52
N SER A 21 6.96 -7.07 -0.01
CA SER A 21 6.75 -8.52 0.12
C SER A 21 7.88 -9.25 0.85
N GLY A 22 8.46 -8.61 1.87
CA GLY A 22 9.56 -9.15 2.68
C GLY A 22 10.89 -9.30 1.93
N SER A 23 11.00 -8.81 0.70
CA SER A 23 12.18 -9.01 -0.15
C SER A 23 13.27 -7.97 0.12
N GLU A 24 14.47 -8.43 0.46
CA GLU A 24 15.65 -7.55 0.55
C GLU A 24 16.00 -6.91 -0.80
N GLU A 25 15.77 -7.61 -1.90
CA GLU A 25 15.98 -7.09 -3.24
C GLU A 25 15.01 -5.94 -3.51
N ALA A 26 13.74 -6.10 -3.15
CA ALA A 26 12.72 -5.06 -3.30
C ALA A 26 13.05 -3.84 -2.44
N GLN A 27 13.52 -4.05 -1.20
CA GLN A 27 13.98 -2.96 -0.33
C GLN A 27 15.16 -2.20 -0.93
N LYS A 28 16.17 -2.90 -1.46
CA LYS A 28 17.31 -2.27 -2.15
C LYS A 28 16.85 -1.50 -3.38
N ALA A 29 15.95 -2.07 -4.17
CA ALA A 29 15.39 -1.42 -5.35
C ALA A 29 14.59 -0.16 -4.99
N TRP A 30 13.80 -0.18 -3.91
CA TRP A 30 13.09 0.99 -3.38
C TRP A 30 14.05 2.13 -3.02
N LEU A 31 15.09 1.84 -2.24
CA LEU A 31 16.09 2.84 -1.85
C LEU A 31 16.87 3.37 -3.06
N ALA A 32 17.28 2.48 -3.97
CA ALA A 32 17.94 2.85 -5.21
C ALA A 32 17.03 3.70 -6.13
N ALA A 33 15.70 3.53 -6.01
CA ALA A 33 14.71 4.29 -6.75
C ALA A 33 14.46 5.71 -6.18
N GLY A 34 15.27 6.15 -5.22
CA GLY A 34 15.10 7.41 -4.50
C GLY A 34 14.07 7.36 -3.37
N GLY A 35 13.60 6.17 -3.00
CA GLY A 35 12.69 5.99 -1.88
C GLY A 35 13.36 6.26 -0.52
N GLU A 36 12.62 6.87 0.40
CA GLU A 36 13.13 7.20 1.73
C GLU A 36 13.05 6.01 2.70
N ALA A 37 14.13 5.76 3.44
CA ALA A 37 14.15 4.73 4.47
C ALA A 37 13.16 5.01 5.62
N GLY A 38 12.93 6.30 5.93
CA GLY A 38 11.95 6.73 6.93
C GLY A 38 10.49 6.50 6.52
N HIS A 39 10.22 6.34 5.22
CA HIS A 39 8.90 6.05 4.67
C HIS A 39 8.65 4.55 4.48
N MET A 40 9.61 3.71 4.87
CA MET A 40 9.44 2.26 4.87
C MET A 40 8.84 1.82 6.21
N LEU A 41 7.59 1.38 6.15
CA LEU A 41 6.79 1.02 7.31
C LEU A 41 6.70 -0.51 7.47
N SER A 42 6.97 -0.98 8.68
CA SER A 42 6.63 -2.32 9.13
C SER A 42 5.16 -2.42 9.55
N ALA A 43 4.64 -3.66 9.67
CA ALA A 43 3.30 -3.91 10.20
C ALA A 43 3.05 -3.18 11.54
N ARG A 44 4.00 -3.25 12.47
CA ARG A 44 3.90 -2.56 13.77
C ARG A 44 3.82 -1.04 13.65
N GLN A 45 4.52 -0.44 12.69
CA GLN A 45 4.46 1.00 12.46
C GLN A 45 3.10 1.41 11.88
N VAL A 46 2.55 0.61 10.96
CA VAL A 46 1.20 0.84 10.41
C VAL A 46 0.15 0.68 11.51
N GLU A 47 0.23 -0.38 12.33
CA GLU A 47 -0.67 -0.57 13.48
C GLU A 47 -0.59 0.59 14.48
N SER A 48 0.62 1.02 14.84
CA SER A 48 0.82 2.15 15.75
C SER A 48 0.26 3.45 15.18
N TRP A 49 0.44 3.68 13.87
CA TRP A 49 -0.16 4.80 13.15
C TRP A 49 -1.70 4.76 13.21
N LEU A 50 -2.30 3.59 12.99
CA LEU A 50 -3.76 3.41 13.09
C LEU A 50 -4.28 3.70 14.50
N MET A 51 -3.57 3.26 15.53
CA MET A 51 -3.94 3.46 16.93
C MET A 51 -3.85 4.91 17.39
N THR A 52 -2.99 5.72 16.79
CA THR A 52 -2.78 7.14 17.15
C THR A 52 -3.72 8.10 16.42
N GLY A 53 -4.76 7.58 15.78
CA GLY A 53 -5.74 8.38 15.04
C GLY A 53 -5.35 8.64 13.58
N GLY A 54 -4.22 8.10 13.11
CA GLY A 54 -3.82 8.12 11.71
C GLY A 54 -3.44 9.51 11.20
N ALA A 55 -2.31 10.05 11.67
CA ALA A 55 -1.74 11.28 11.10
C ALA A 55 -1.56 11.15 9.57
N THR A 56 -1.58 12.24 8.83
CA THR A 56 -1.40 12.16 7.37
C THR A 56 -0.07 11.48 7.03
N LEU A 57 -0.12 10.33 6.36
CA LEU A 57 1.10 9.68 5.87
C LEU A 57 1.66 10.49 4.69
N PRO A 58 2.97 10.34 4.40
CA PRO A 58 3.54 10.84 3.16
C PRO A 58 2.76 10.33 1.95
N LYS A 59 2.77 11.10 0.86
CA LYS A 59 2.15 10.68 -0.41
C LYS A 59 2.76 9.41 -0.98
N GLU A 60 3.99 9.09 -0.59
CA GLU A 60 4.71 7.93 -1.08
C GLU A 60 5.28 7.17 0.12
N ILE A 61 4.84 5.93 0.30
CA ILE A 61 5.30 5.05 1.38
C ILE A 61 5.65 3.67 0.82
N ALA A 62 6.58 3.00 1.50
CA ALA A 62 6.84 1.59 1.28
C ALA A 62 6.33 0.78 2.47
N PHE A 63 5.69 -0.36 2.23
CA PHE A 63 5.30 -1.32 3.23
C PHE A 63 6.18 -2.56 3.11
N SER A 64 6.72 -3.02 4.25
CA SER A 64 7.67 -4.14 4.25
C SER A 64 7.07 -5.46 3.75
N GLY A 65 5.74 -5.62 3.87
CA GLY A 65 5.00 -6.83 3.52
C GLY A 65 4.26 -6.74 2.19
N THR A 66 3.26 -7.61 2.03
CA THR A 66 2.38 -7.65 0.84
C THR A 66 1.24 -6.63 0.94
N LEU A 67 0.52 -6.39 -0.16
CA LEU A 67 -0.70 -5.58 -0.14
C LEU A 67 -1.78 -6.21 0.75
N GLU A 68 -1.93 -7.54 0.70
CA GLU A 68 -2.92 -8.26 1.51
C GLU A 68 -2.64 -8.09 3.01
N GLU A 69 -1.37 -8.22 3.40
CA GLU A 69 -0.93 -7.97 4.77
C GLU A 69 -1.23 -6.53 5.18
N PHE A 70 -0.89 -5.54 4.34
CA PHE A 70 -1.15 -4.12 4.62
C PHE A 70 -2.64 -3.86 4.90
N VAL A 71 -3.53 -4.35 4.04
CA VAL A 71 -4.98 -4.18 4.18
C VAL A 71 -5.50 -4.88 5.44
N SER A 72 -4.92 -6.03 5.80
CA SER A 72 -5.34 -6.80 6.98
C SER A 72 -5.08 -6.10 8.32
N LEU A 73 -4.16 -5.13 8.35
CA LEU A 73 -3.82 -4.37 9.57
C LEU A 73 -4.92 -3.37 9.97
N PHE A 74 -5.81 -3.01 9.03
CA PHE A 74 -6.83 -2.00 9.30
C PHE A 74 -7.96 -2.57 10.19
N PRO A 75 -8.34 -1.85 11.26
CA PRO A 75 -9.29 -2.36 12.24
C PRO A 75 -10.67 -2.59 11.62
N LYS A 76 -11.27 -3.74 11.97
CA LYS A 76 -12.62 -4.15 11.53
C LYS A 76 -13.74 -3.51 12.35
N THR A 77 -13.44 -3.03 13.56
CA THR A 77 -14.40 -2.40 14.48
C THR A 77 -14.91 -1.03 14.01
N ASN A 78 -14.25 -0.42 13.02
CA ASN A 78 -14.69 0.81 12.35
C ASN A 78 -14.44 0.69 10.83
N ALA A 79 -15.07 -0.30 10.21
CA ALA A 79 -14.76 -0.74 8.85
C ALA A 79 -14.93 0.37 7.79
N GLU A 80 -15.90 1.29 7.93
CA GLU A 80 -16.09 2.40 6.98
C GLU A 80 -14.98 3.46 7.08
N ASP A 81 -14.52 3.81 8.29
CA ASP A 81 -13.37 4.71 8.45
C ASP A 81 -12.09 4.06 7.91
N SER A 82 -11.88 2.79 8.23
CA SER A 82 -10.77 1.99 7.70
C SER A 82 -10.78 1.94 6.17
N LYS A 83 -11.93 1.61 5.56
CA LYS A 83 -12.10 1.61 4.10
C LYS A 83 -11.79 2.97 3.49
N ARG A 84 -12.28 4.06 4.09
CA ARG A 84 -11.99 5.43 3.61
C ARG A 84 -10.50 5.74 3.65
N LYS A 85 -9.82 5.41 4.75
CA LYS A 85 -8.37 5.63 4.91
C LYS A 85 -7.56 4.80 3.92
N VAL A 86 -7.85 3.50 3.81
CA VAL A 86 -7.17 2.60 2.86
C VAL A 86 -7.36 3.07 1.42
N ASN A 87 -8.59 3.37 1.01
CA ASN A 87 -8.88 3.75 -0.38
C ASN A 87 -8.29 5.10 -0.79
N GLY A 88 -8.01 6.01 0.17
CA GLY A 88 -7.20 7.19 -0.11
C GLY A 88 -5.90 6.81 -0.81
N PHE A 89 -5.15 5.90 -0.21
CA PHE A 89 -3.88 5.41 -0.74
C PHE A 89 -4.03 4.51 -1.97
N LEU A 90 -4.91 3.50 -1.91
CA LEU A 90 -5.00 2.48 -2.96
C LEU A 90 -5.50 3.02 -4.31
N SER A 91 -6.21 4.16 -4.29
CA SER A 91 -6.74 4.80 -5.49
C SER A 91 -5.67 5.53 -6.32
N GLY A 92 -4.52 5.86 -5.73
CA GLY A 92 -3.42 6.53 -6.43
C GLY A 92 -2.61 5.56 -7.30
N ALA A 93 -1.77 4.75 -6.67
CA ALA A 93 -1.06 3.63 -7.29
C ALA A 93 -0.53 2.68 -6.22
N VAL A 94 -0.62 1.39 -6.51
CA VAL A 94 0.03 0.32 -5.76
C VAL A 94 1.12 -0.28 -6.64
N VAL A 95 2.32 -0.42 -6.10
CA VAL A 95 3.45 -1.07 -6.73
C VAL A 95 3.87 -2.24 -5.84
N GLU A 96 3.52 -3.45 -6.24
CA GLU A 96 3.73 -4.66 -5.43
C GLU A 96 4.84 -5.53 -6.02
N TYR A 97 5.80 -5.92 -5.20
CA TYR A 97 6.82 -6.90 -5.58
C TYR A 97 6.26 -8.31 -5.43
N LYS A 98 6.24 -9.08 -6.51
CA LYS A 98 5.74 -10.45 -6.50
C LYS A 98 6.51 -11.31 -7.49
N ASP A 99 6.96 -12.48 -7.04
CA ASP A 99 7.62 -13.49 -7.88
C ASP A 99 8.75 -12.92 -8.77
N GLY A 100 9.60 -12.05 -8.20
CA GLY A 100 10.73 -11.44 -8.91
C GLY A 100 10.36 -10.24 -9.80
N ASN A 101 9.10 -9.82 -9.81
CA ASN A 101 8.59 -8.79 -10.70
C ASN A 101 7.85 -7.69 -9.93
N TRP A 102 7.74 -6.52 -10.57
CA TRP A 102 6.95 -5.39 -10.05
C TRP A 102 5.62 -5.32 -10.79
N GLU A 103 4.53 -5.50 -10.06
CA GLU A 103 3.19 -5.25 -10.55
C GLU A 103 2.79 -3.81 -10.18
N CYS A 104 2.21 -3.06 -11.12
CA CYS A 104 1.72 -1.71 -10.87
C CYS A 104 0.25 -1.61 -11.25
N PHE A 105 -0.58 -1.18 -10.31
CA PHE A 105 -2.03 -1.15 -10.48
C PHE A 105 -2.69 -0.13 -9.56
N THR A 106 -3.95 0.16 -9.83
CA THR A 106 -4.87 0.76 -8.85
C THR A 106 -5.78 -0.32 -8.29
N CYS A 107 -6.27 -0.14 -7.07
CA CYS A 107 -7.30 -1.00 -6.51
C CYS A 107 -8.13 -0.23 -5.48
N ASN A 108 -9.15 -0.89 -4.94
CA ASN A 108 -9.88 -0.41 -3.79
C ASN A 108 -10.11 -1.56 -2.82
N VAL A 109 -10.51 -1.25 -1.61
CA VAL A 109 -11.13 -2.18 -0.68
C VAL A 109 -12.62 -1.88 -0.53
N VAL A 110 -13.39 -2.95 -0.38
CA VAL A 110 -14.80 -2.92 0.03
C VAL A 110 -14.95 -3.66 1.35
N ILE A 111 -15.99 -3.33 2.09
CA ILE A 111 -16.38 -4.06 3.29
C ILE A 111 -17.21 -5.26 2.83
N MET A 112 -16.75 -6.45 3.21
CA MET A 112 -17.45 -7.70 3.03
C MET A 112 -17.88 -8.22 4.40
N GLY A 113 -19.12 -8.66 4.51
CA GLY A 113 -19.65 -9.31 5.70
C GLY A 113 -19.76 -10.81 5.50
N CYS A 114 -19.38 -11.59 6.50
CA CYS A 114 -19.75 -13.01 6.59
C CYS A 114 -20.32 -13.32 7.99
N CYS A 115 -20.66 -14.58 8.24
CA CYS A 115 -21.15 -15.04 9.54
C CYS A 115 -20.18 -14.77 10.71
N MET A 116 -18.91 -14.49 10.43
CA MET A 116 -17.85 -14.19 11.40
C MET A 116 -17.56 -12.69 11.56
N GLY A 117 -18.35 -11.82 10.91
CA GLY A 117 -18.22 -10.36 10.96
C GLY A 117 -17.74 -9.72 9.66
N GLU A 118 -17.38 -8.44 9.76
CA GLU A 118 -16.96 -7.61 8.62
C GLU A 118 -15.44 -7.66 8.42
N TYR A 119 -15.00 -7.60 7.16
CA TYR A 119 -13.59 -7.50 6.78
C TYR A 119 -13.42 -6.70 5.48
N LEU A 120 -12.22 -6.17 5.27
CA LEU A 120 -11.87 -5.47 4.03
C LEU A 120 -11.40 -6.49 2.98
N SER A 121 -11.91 -6.35 1.75
CA SER A 121 -11.53 -7.18 0.61
C SER A 121 -11.07 -6.29 -0.54
N ILE A 122 -9.93 -6.63 -1.12
CA ILE A 122 -9.36 -5.92 -2.29
C ILE A 122 -10.20 -6.25 -3.52
N VAL A 123 -10.60 -5.21 -4.25
CA VAL A 123 -11.40 -5.30 -5.47
C VAL A 123 -10.91 -4.31 -6.52
N ASN A 124 -11.41 -4.45 -7.75
CA ASN A 124 -11.15 -3.54 -8.85
C ASN A 124 -9.66 -3.33 -9.13
N LYS A 125 -8.85 -4.38 -9.02
CA LYS A 125 -7.44 -4.34 -9.42
C LYS A 125 -7.36 -4.04 -10.91
N LYS A 126 -6.75 -2.91 -11.26
CA LYS A 126 -6.57 -2.44 -12.65
C LYS A 126 -5.11 -2.09 -12.88
N GLU A 127 -4.47 -2.81 -13.77
CA GLU A 127 -3.07 -2.55 -14.13
C GLU A 127 -2.88 -1.14 -14.68
N ILE A 128 -1.74 -0.53 -14.32
CA ILE A 128 -1.29 0.74 -14.87
C ILE A 128 -0.22 0.41 -15.91
N CYS A 129 -0.52 0.68 -17.18
CA CYS A 129 0.43 0.57 -18.27
C CYS A 129 1.16 1.90 -18.46
N PHE A 130 2.47 1.86 -18.68
CA PHE A 130 3.33 3.01 -18.94
C PHE A 130 3.96 2.92 -20.33
#